data_AF-A0A9E1E1S6-F1
#
_entry.id   AF-A0A9E1E1S6-F1
#
_cell.length_a   1.000
_cell.length_b   1.000
_cell.length_c   1.000
_cell.angle_alpha   90.00
_cell.angle_beta   90.00
_cell.angle_gamma   90.00
#
_symmetry.space_group_name_H-M   'P 1'
#
loop_
_entity.id
_entity.type
_entity.pdbx_description
1 polymer ?
#
loop_
_entity_poly.entity_id
_entity_poly.type
_entity_poly.pdbx_seq_one_letter_code
_entity_poly.pdbx_strand_id
1 'polypeptide(L)'
;MKLNLDPHKNLLSVLLAAGIGAVVLAGLLAFLLFGRAEVESITPTRAPDSMMDQPVAQNPELAGITEYMSIVERPVFFADRQLPVLEMAGNADELDQPEPEPEPEVEIPDLEATVAGIIITPDIKLAMVTDNSSKETLVLREGMAMAGEKSAWRLAEIRARGVQFETDGGRTEELELEVETAALETGAPPRRQAAADTGRDDEDQAAERDGEQDGEAAARARAEEIRRRVAERRAQLRAEAERRAREQDNGG
;
A
#
# COMPACT_ATOMS: atom_id res chain seq x y z
N MET A 1 -53.27 23.24 -1.54
CA MET A 1 -52.84 24.65 -1.39
C MET A 1 -52.78 25.25 -2.79
N LYS A 2 -53.80 26.01 -3.21
CA LYS A 2 -53.86 26.58 -4.57
C LYS A 2 -52.93 27.79 -4.60
N LEU A 3 -51.77 27.65 -5.24
CA LEU A 3 -50.83 28.74 -5.44
C LEU A 3 -51.42 29.67 -6.52
N ASN A 4 -51.94 30.83 -6.13
CA ASN A 4 -52.32 31.89 -7.07
C ASN A 4 -51.03 32.51 -7.62
N LEU A 5 -50.51 31.98 -8.73
CA LEU A 5 -49.41 32.61 -9.48
C LEU A 5 -50.00 33.72 -10.35
N ASP A 6 -50.00 34.93 -9.81
CA ASP A 6 -50.38 36.13 -10.56
C ASP A 6 -49.12 36.68 -11.27
N PRO A 7 -49.00 36.54 -12.61
CA PRO A 7 -47.76 36.85 -13.35
C PRO A 7 -47.39 38.34 -13.32
N HIS A 8 -48.34 39.21 -12.98
CA HIS A 8 -48.14 40.66 -12.91
C HIS A 8 -47.51 41.15 -11.60
N LYS A 9 -47.63 40.40 -10.50
CA LYS A 9 -47.14 40.82 -9.17
C LYS A 9 -45.96 40.00 -8.67
N ASN A 10 -45.86 38.74 -9.08
CA ASN A 10 -44.87 37.80 -8.54
C ASN A 10 -43.99 37.22 -9.65
N LEU A 11 -43.50 38.09 -10.53
CA LEU A 11 -42.67 37.73 -11.69
C LEU A 11 -41.42 36.93 -11.27
N LEU A 12 -40.81 37.28 -10.13
CA LEU A 12 -39.68 36.56 -9.54
C LEU A 12 -40.02 35.10 -9.20
N SER A 13 -41.18 34.86 -8.57
CA SER A 13 -41.61 33.50 -8.17
C SER A 13 -41.98 32.64 -9.37
N VAL A 14 -42.56 33.24 -10.42
CA VAL A 14 -42.85 32.54 -11.69
C VAL A 14 -41.55 32.16 -12.39
N LEU A 15 -40.58 33.08 -12.46
CA LEU A 15 -39.27 32.84 -13.10
C LEU A 15 -38.48 31.77 -12.32
N LEU A 16 -38.50 31.82 -10.99
CA LEU A 16 -37.86 30.82 -10.13
C LEU A 16 -38.51 29.43 -10.29
N ALA A 17 -39.85 29.35 -10.29
CA ALA A 17 -40.55 28.09 -10.49
C ALA A 17 -40.28 27.49 -11.89
N ALA A 18 -40.24 28.33 -12.93
CA ALA A 18 -39.88 27.92 -14.28
C ALA A 18 -38.41 27.44 -14.35
N GLY A 19 -37.49 28.15 -13.69
CA GLY A 19 -36.07 27.78 -13.62
C GLY A 19 -35.85 26.44 -12.91
N ILE A 20 -36.49 26.22 -11.77
CA ILE A 20 -36.45 24.93 -11.05
C ILE A 20 -37.00 23.81 -11.94
N GLY A 21 -38.12 24.05 -12.63
CA GLY A 21 -38.69 23.09 -13.57
C GLY A 21 -37.72 22.73 -14.70
N ALA A 22 -37.03 23.72 -15.27
CA ALA A 22 -36.04 23.50 -16.32
C ALA A 22 -34.84 22.69 -15.84
N VAL A 23 -34.32 22.96 -14.63
CA VAL A 23 -33.20 22.20 -14.05
C VAL A 23 -33.59 20.75 -13.77
N VAL A 24 -34.79 20.52 -13.22
CA VAL A 24 -35.29 19.16 -12.99
C VAL A 24 -35.45 18.40 -14.31
N LEU A 25 -36.00 19.04 -15.33
CA LEU A 25 -36.16 18.44 -16.66
C LEU A 25 -34.80 18.10 -17.30
N ALA A 26 -33.83 19.01 -17.19
CA ALA A 26 -32.47 18.78 -17.70
C ALA A 26 -31.78 17.63 -16.96
N GLY A 27 -31.94 17.54 -15.63
CA GLY A 27 -31.41 16.43 -14.84
C GLY A 27 -32.05 15.08 -15.22
N LEU A 28 -33.35 15.06 -15.49
CA LEU A 28 -34.06 13.85 -15.93
C LEU A 28 -33.60 13.42 -17.32
N LEU A 29 -33.38 14.38 -18.23
CA LEU A 29 -32.81 14.12 -19.55
C LEU A 29 -31.38 13.55 -19.45
N ALA A 30 -30.53 14.15 -18.61
CA ALA A 30 -29.17 13.66 -18.36
C ALA A 30 -29.17 12.25 -17.76
N PHE A 31 -30.09 11.96 -16.83
CA PHE A 31 -30.25 10.62 -16.27
C PHE A 31 -30.72 9.60 -17.32
N LEU A 32 -31.59 9.98 -18.25
CA LEU A 32 -32.01 9.10 -19.34
C LEU A 32 -30.89 8.83 -20.35
N LEU A 33 -30.03 9.82 -20.62
CA LEU A 33 -28.92 9.70 -21.57
C LEU A 33 -27.71 8.98 -20.99
N PHE A 34 -27.33 9.29 -19.74
CA PHE A 34 -26.09 8.81 -19.11
C PHE A 34 -26.31 7.87 -17.94
N GLY A 35 -27.52 7.80 -17.38
CA GLY A 35 -27.85 6.99 -16.20
C GLY A 35 -28.27 5.55 -16.53
N ARG A 36 -28.29 5.15 -17.81
CA ARG A 36 -28.46 3.74 -18.16
C ARG A 36 -27.14 3.01 -17.92
N ALA A 37 -27.03 2.36 -16.76
CA ALA A 37 -25.93 1.42 -16.52
C ALA A 37 -26.03 0.27 -17.52
N GLU A 38 -25.02 0.11 -18.36
CA GLU A 38 -24.94 -0.95 -19.36
C GLU A 38 -24.52 -2.26 -18.66
N VAL A 39 -25.45 -2.84 -17.90
CA VAL A 39 -25.24 -4.08 -17.11
C VAL A 39 -24.84 -5.26 -18.00
N GLU A 40 -25.17 -5.20 -19.29
CA GLU A 40 -24.86 -6.23 -20.29
C GLU A 40 -23.37 -6.24 -20.69
N SER A 41 -22.62 -5.16 -20.40
CA SER A 41 -21.16 -5.12 -20.57
C SER A 41 -20.40 -5.85 -19.45
N ILE A 42 -21.07 -6.17 -18.35
CA ILE A 42 -20.50 -6.93 -17.23
C ILE A 42 -20.58 -8.41 -17.60
N THR A 43 -19.78 -8.81 -18.58
CA THR A 43 -19.58 -10.23 -18.86
C THR A 43 -18.83 -10.80 -17.66
N PRO A 44 -19.31 -11.85 -16.97
CA PRO A 44 -18.52 -12.49 -15.95
C PRO A 44 -17.28 -13.06 -16.64
N THR A 45 -16.13 -12.42 -16.43
CA THR A 45 -14.84 -13.02 -16.75
C THR A 45 -14.81 -14.32 -15.98
N ARG A 46 -15.00 -15.44 -16.71
CA ARG A 46 -14.69 -16.77 -16.22
C ARG A 46 -13.28 -16.65 -15.66
N ALA A 47 -13.14 -16.81 -14.34
CA ALA A 47 -11.83 -16.97 -13.74
C ALA A 47 -11.11 -18.02 -14.61
N PRO A 48 -9.89 -17.74 -15.10
CA PRO A 48 -9.15 -18.77 -15.80
C PRO A 48 -9.16 -19.97 -14.86
N ASP A 49 -9.67 -21.10 -15.36
CA ASP A 49 -9.60 -22.38 -14.66
C ASP A 49 -8.16 -22.51 -14.25
N SER A 50 -7.91 -22.16 -12.98
CA SER A 50 -6.58 -21.87 -12.51
C SER A 50 -5.94 -23.23 -12.50
N MET A 51 -5.07 -23.41 -13.50
CA MET A 51 -4.09 -24.47 -13.62
C MET A 51 -3.91 -25.10 -12.25
N MET A 52 -4.59 -26.24 -12.04
CA MET A 52 -3.96 -27.30 -11.28
C MET A 52 -2.76 -27.67 -12.13
N ASP A 53 -1.72 -26.87 -12.02
CA ASP A 53 -0.37 -27.15 -12.48
C ASP A 53 0.07 -28.29 -11.58
N GLN A 54 -0.44 -29.48 -11.94
CA GLN A 54 0.07 -30.72 -11.43
C GLN A 54 1.55 -30.63 -11.80
N PRO A 55 2.48 -30.54 -10.83
CA PRO A 55 3.88 -30.37 -11.16
C PRO A 55 4.24 -31.57 -12.01
N VAL A 56 4.35 -31.36 -13.32
CA VAL A 56 4.95 -32.32 -14.20
C VAL A 56 6.37 -32.33 -13.69
N ALA A 57 6.68 -33.33 -12.86
CA ALA A 57 8.04 -33.68 -12.57
C ALA A 57 8.63 -33.98 -13.94
N GLN A 58 9.25 -32.96 -14.53
CA GLN A 58 10.25 -33.15 -15.55
C GLN A 58 11.27 -34.01 -14.83
N ASN A 59 11.17 -35.32 -15.00
CA ASN A 59 12.13 -36.24 -14.45
C ASN A 59 13.36 -35.97 -15.31
N PRO A 60 14.31 -35.13 -14.86
CA PRO A 60 15.46 -34.84 -15.69
C PRO A 60 16.08 -36.20 -15.99
N GLU A 61 16.37 -36.48 -17.26
CA GLU A 61 17.07 -37.71 -17.60
C GLU A 61 18.31 -37.77 -16.72
N LEU A 62 18.30 -38.67 -15.74
CA LEU A 62 19.35 -38.76 -14.75
C LEU A 62 20.63 -39.04 -15.52
N ALA A 63 21.61 -38.16 -15.38
CA ALA A 63 22.88 -38.36 -16.01
C ALA A 63 23.53 -39.66 -15.51
N GLY A 64 24.58 -40.11 -16.19
CA GLY A 64 25.33 -41.27 -15.71
C GLY A 64 25.82 -41.04 -14.27
N ILE A 65 25.83 -42.09 -13.44
CA ILE A 65 26.22 -42.01 -12.02
C ILE A 65 27.57 -41.31 -11.81
N THR A 66 28.48 -41.41 -12.78
CA THR A 66 29.79 -40.73 -12.78
C THR A 66 29.69 -39.20 -12.65
N GLU A 67 28.66 -38.57 -13.22
CA GLU A 67 28.46 -37.12 -13.18
C GLU A 67 28.09 -36.64 -11.76
N TYR A 68 27.55 -37.55 -10.93
CA TYR A 68 27.17 -37.29 -9.55
C TYR A 68 28.25 -37.68 -8.52
N MET A 69 29.41 -38.21 -8.94
CA MET A 69 30.50 -38.57 -8.02
C MET A 69 31.03 -37.35 -7.24
N SER A 70 30.98 -36.16 -7.83
CA SER A 70 31.40 -34.89 -7.18
C SER A 70 30.57 -34.54 -5.93
N ILE A 71 29.31 -34.98 -5.85
CA ILE A 71 28.44 -34.79 -4.68
C ILE A 71 28.90 -35.68 -3.51
N VAL A 72 29.42 -36.86 -3.81
CA VAL A 72 29.97 -37.78 -2.80
C VAL A 72 31.31 -37.28 -2.29
N GLU A 73 32.12 -36.69 -3.17
CA GLU A 73 33.42 -36.09 -2.81
C GLU A 73 33.27 -34.81 -2.00
N ARG A 74 32.20 -34.03 -2.22
CA ARG A 74 31.92 -32.79 -1.50
C ARG A 74 30.46 -32.75 -1.00
N PRO A 75 30.16 -33.45 0.10
CA PRO A 75 28.80 -33.46 0.65
C PRO A 75 28.40 -32.05 1.11
N VAL A 76 27.27 -31.55 0.62
CA VAL A 76 26.66 -30.29 1.08
C VAL A 76 26.09 -30.43 2.50
N PHE A 77 25.71 -31.66 2.87
CA PHE A 77 25.16 -31.99 4.19
C PHE A 77 26.10 -32.95 4.92
N PHE A 78 26.78 -32.45 5.95
CA PHE A 78 27.54 -33.29 6.88
C PHE A 78 26.57 -33.93 7.89
N ALA A 79 26.77 -35.21 8.21
CA ALA A 79 25.89 -35.94 9.14
C ALA A 79 25.87 -35.32 10.55
N ASP A 80 26.96 -34.67 10.93
CA ASP A 80 27.14 -33.94 12.18
C ASP A 80 26.73 -32.46 12.09
N ARG A 81 26.32 -31.98 10.90
CA ARG A 81 26.06 -30.55 10.58
C ARG A 81 27.22 -29.62 10.96
N GLN A 82 28.42 -30.15 11.13
CA GLN A 82 29.61 -29.34 11.41
C GLN A 82 30.28 -29.03 10.08
N LEU A 83 30.63 -27.77 9.86
CA LEU A 83 31.48 -27.44 8.73
C LEU A 83 32.87 -28.06 8.99
N PRO A 84 33.51 -28.66 7.97
CA PRO A 84 34.88 -29.09 8.09
C PRO A 84 35.72 -27.86 8.45
N VAL A 85 36.52 -27.99 9.51
CA VAL A 85 37.55 -27.01 9.81
C VAL A 85 38.54 -27.11 8.66
N LEU A 86 38.46 -26.16 7.73
CA LEU A 86 39.52 -25.95 6.77
C LEU A 86 40.73 -25.54 7.60
N GLU A 87 41.63 -26.49 7.86
CA GLU A 87 43.02 -26.13 8.06
C GLU A 87 43.40 -25.42 6.76
N MET A 88 43.38 -24.09 6.78
CA MET A 88 44.11 -23.32 5.80
C MET A 88 45.52 -23.89 5.88
N ALA A 89 45.86 -24.73 4.90
CA ALA A 89 47.23 -24.88 4.48
C ALA A 89 47.63 -23.45 4.12
N GLY A 90 48.08 -22.71 5.12
CA GLY A 90 48.87 -21.53 4.95
C GLY A 90 50.04 -22.03 4.15
N ASN A 91 49.96 -21.88 2.83
CA ASN A 91 51.14 -21.78 2.02
C ASN A 91 51.95 -20.69 2.71
N ALA A 92 53.01 -21.11 3.43
CA ALA A 92 53.91 -20.19 4.11
C ALA A 92 54.62 -19.24 3.13
N ASP A 93 54.44 -19.46 1.82
CA ASP A 93 54.86 -18.59 0.72
C ASP A 93 53.82 -17.50 0.33
N GLU A 94 52.63 -17.47 0.95
CA GLU A 94 51.59 -16.49 0.60
C GLU A 94 51.49 -15.32 1.61
N LEU A 95 52.34 -15.33 2.64
CA LEU A 95 52.46 -14.24 3.62
C LEU A 95 53.37 -13.09 3.15
N ASP A 96 53.95 -13.19 1.96
CA ASP A 96 54.90 -12.22 1.38
C ASP A 96 54.37 -11.57 0.08
N GLN A 97 53.05 -11.67 -0.16
CA GLN A 97 52.42 -10.83 -1.17
C GLN A 97 52.36 -9.41 -0.59
N PRO A 98 52.89 -8.38 -1.28
CA PRO A 98 52.67 -7.00 -0.85
C PRO A 98 51.16 -6.77 -0.77
N GLU A 99 50.68 -6.25 0.36
CA GLU A 99 49.32 -5.72 0.46
C GLU A 99 49.07 -4.87 -0.78
N PRO A 100 48.00 -5.12 -1.56
CA PRO A 100 47.66 -4.24 -2.65
C PRO A 100 47.56 -2.83 -2.09
N GLU A 101 48.28 -1.88 -2.69
CA GLU A 101 48.21 -0.47 -2.33
C GLU A 101 46.72 -0.09 -2.23
N PRO A 102 46.30 0.63 -1.17
CA PRO A 102 44.92 1.07 -1.08
C PRO A 102 44.63 1.92 -2.31
N GLU A 103 43.77 1.40 -3.19
CA GLU A 103 43.26 2.15 -4.32
C GLU A 103 42.70 3.47 -3.78
N PRO A 104 42.90 4.60 -4.48
CA PRO A 104 42.41 5.88 -4.02
C PRO A 104 40.92 5.76 -3.73
N GLU A 105 40.56 5.98 -2.47
CA GLU A 105 39.20 5.91 -1.97
C GLU A 105 38.40 6.99 -2.71
N VAL A 106 37.77 6.59 -3.81
CA VAL A 106 36.88 7.47 -4.55
C VAL A 106 35.73 7.75 -3.60
N GLU A 107 35.62 9.01 -3.16
CA GLU A 107 34.55 9.47 -2.28
C GLU A 107 33.21 9.28 -3.01
N ILE A 108 32.58 8.12 -2.82
CA ILE A 108 31.24 7.86 -3.32
C ILE A 108 30.28 8.65 -2.42
N PRO A 109 29.49 9.58 -2.96
CA PRO A 109 28.54 10.35 -2.16
C PRO A 109 27.51 9.41 -1.53
N ASP A 110 27.16 9.68 -0.27
CA ASP A 110 26.17 8.89 0.47
C ASP A 110 24.80 8.88 -0.25
N LEU A 111 24.10 7.74 -0.16
CA LEU A 111 22.83 7.53 -0.85
C LEU A 111 21.67 8.18 -0.06
N GLU A 112 21.61 9.50 -0.08
CA GLU A 112 20.46 10.24 0.48
C GLU A 112 19.23 10.10 -0.44
N ALA A 113 18.60 8.95 -0.47
CA ALA A 113 17.39 8.70 -1.25
C ALA A 113 16.31 8.06 -0.37
N THR A 114 15.06 8.19 -0.79
CA THR A 114 13.93 7.58 -0.10
C THR A 114 13.13 6.73 -1.09
N VAL A 115 12.71 5.55 -0.67
CA VAL A 115 11.87 4.68 -1.50
C VAL A 115 10.42 5.10 -1.31
N ALA A 116 9.82 5.67 -2.35
CA ALA A 116 8.44 6.14 -2.33
C ALA A 116 7.43 5.01 -2.64
N GLY A 117 7.86 3.96 -3.35
CA GLY A 117 6.96 2.88 -3.74
C GLY A 117 7.69 1.70 -4.38
N ILE A 118 7.10 0.51 -4.24
CA ILE A 118 7.64 -0.73 -4.82
C ILE A 118 6.50 -1.44 -5.55
N ILE A 119 6.75 -1.82 -6.81
CA ILE A 119 5.81 -2.56 -7.66
C ILE A 119 6.44 -3.90 -8.01
N ILE A 120 5.82 -4.98 -7.54
CA ILE A 120 6.26 -6.36 -7.84
C ILE A 120 5.13 -7.05 -8.59
N THR A 121 5.38 -7.40 -9.85
CA THR A 121 4.53 -8.28 -10.67
C THR A 121 5.29 -9.56 -11.02
N PRO A 122 4.62 -10.61 -11.52
CA PRO A 122 5.30 -11.86 -11.92
C PRO A 122 6.36 -11.63 -13.01
N ASP A 123 6.15 -10.65 -13.87
CA ASP A 123 7.01 -10.39 -15.02
C ASP A 123 8.10 -9.35 -14.73
N ILE A 124 7.85 -8.37 -13.84
CA ILE A 124 8.77 -7.26 -13.57
C ILE A 124 8.74 -6.78 -12.11
N LYS A 125 9.89 -6.29 -11.63
CA LYS A 125 10.02 -5.56 -10.37
C LYS A 125 10.50 -4.13 -10.63
N LEU A 126 9.84 -3.15 -10.02
CA LEU A 126 10.15 -1.73 -10.16
C LEU A 126 10.16 -1.08 -8.77
N ALA A 127 11.07 -0.13 -8.58
CA ALA A 127 11.17 0.71 -7.40
C ALA A 127 11.03 2.18 -7.81
N MET A 128 10.19 2.91 -7.12
CA MET A 128 10.08 4.36 -7.21
C MET A 128 10.96 4.95 -6.13
N VAL A 129 12.05 5.59 -6.54
CA VAL A 129 13.07 6.15 -5.64
C VAL A 129 13.07 7.65 -5.82
N THR A 130 12.88 8.38 -4.73
CA THR A 130 12.97 9.83 -4.71
C THR A 130 14.33 10.21 -4.16
N ASP A 131 15.11 10.92 -4.98
CA ASP A 131 16.39 11.47 -4.53
C ASP A 131 16.14 12.71 -3.66
N ASN A 132 16.68 12.72 -2.44
CA ASN A 132 16.41 13.81 -1.50
C ASN A 132 17.14 15.11 -1.87
N SER A 133 18.25 15.03 -2.61
CA SER A 133 19.02 16.21 -3.03
C SER A 133 18.38 16.89 -4.23
N SER A 134 18.00 16.14 -5.27
CA SER A 134 17.36 16.66 -6.48
C SER A 134 15.84 16.80 -6.39
N LYS A 135 15.20 16.13 -5.41
CA LYS A 135 13.74 15.96 -5.29
C LYS A 135 13.09 15.34 -6.53
N GLU A 136 13.89 14.69 -7.38
CA GLU A 136 13.42 13.97 -8.54
C GLU A 136 12.99 12.55 -8.14
N THR A 137 11.85 12.10 -8.69
CA THR A 137 11.38 10.72 -8.49
C THR A 137 11.68 9.91 -9.74
N LEU A 138 12.46 8.84 -9.56
CA LEU A 138 12.94 7.98 -10.61
C LEU A 138 12.34 6.59 -10.47
N VAL A 139 12.00 5.97 -11.60
CA VAL A 139 11.52 4.58 -11.64
C VAL A 139 12.66 3.69 -12.07
N LEU A 140 13.16 2.88 -11.14
CA LEU A 140 14.30 2.00 -11.33
C LEU A 140 13.85 0.53 -11.38
N ARG A 141 14.55 -0.28 -12.16
CA ARG A 141 14.44 -1.75 -12.20
C ARG A 141 15.71 -2.32 -11.58
N GLU A 142 15.62 -3.54 -11.05
CA GLU A 142 16.80 -4.33 -10.72
C GLU A 142 17.85 -4.21 -11.83
N GLY A 143 18.99 -3.71 -11.43
CA GLY A 143 20.16 -3.49 -12.22
C GLY A 143 20.33 -2.14 -12.91
N MET A 144 19.38 -1.21 -12.77
CA MET A 144 19.53 0.15 -13.27
C MET A 144 20.33 1.01 -12.29
N ALA A 145 21.18 1.89 -12.83
CA ALA A 145 21.87 2.92 -12.06
C ALA A 145 20.91 4.07 -11.70
N MET A 146 21.15 4.70 -10.56
CA MET A 146 20.55 5.97 -10.19
C MET A 146 20.93 7.06 -11.20
N ALA A 147 20.08 8.07 -11.36
CA ALA A 147 20.37 9.19 -12.24
C ALA A 147 21.23 10.26 -11.52
N GLY A 148 21.90 11.11 -12.30
CA GLY A 148 22.59 12.29 -11.79
C GLY A 148 23.92 11.99 -11.08
N GLU A 149 24.17 12.75 -10.01
CA GLU A 149 25.41 12.70 -9.22
C GLU A 149 25.59 11.38 -8.45
N LYS A 150 24.50 10.60 -8.31
CA LYS A 150 24.47 9.30 -7.63
C LYS A 150 24.56 8.13 -8.61
N SER A 151 25.00 8.34 -9.85
CA SER A 151 25.10 7.28 -10.88
C SER A 151 26.03 6.13 -10.54
N ALA A 152 26.92 6.31 -9.54
CA ALA A 152 27.72 5.24 -8.95
C ALA A 152 26.89 4.20 -8.17
N TRP A 153 25.64 4.50 -7.81
CA TRP A 153 24.73 3.60 -7.11
C TRP A 153 23.80 2.89 -8.09
N ARG A 154 23.80 1.56 -8.05
CA ARG A 154 22.96 0.69 -8.86
C ARG A 154 21.98 -0.07 -7.99
N LEU A 155 20.75 -0.23 -8.46
CA LEU A 155 19.74 -1.01 -7.77
C LEU A 155 20.07 -2.51 -7.91
N ALA A 156 20.53 -3.16 -6.85
CA ALA A 156 20.92 -4.57 -6.87
C ALA A 156 19.70 -5.50 -6.76
N GLU A 157 18.84 -5.25 -5.76
CA GLU A 157 17.71 -6.11 -5.44
C GLU A 157 16.47 -5.30 -5.03
N ILE A 158 15.28 -5.73 -5.47
CA ILE A 158 14.00 -5.18 -5.03
C ILE A 158 13.25 -6.22 -4.18
N ARG A 159 12.97 -5.86 -2.92
CA ARG A 159 12.21 -6.64 -1.94
C ARG A 159 10.84 -6.02 -1.69
N ALA A 160 9.96 -6.72 -0.99
CA ALA A 160 8.60 -6.24 -0.73
C ALA A 160 8.52 -4.97 0.14
N ARG A 161 9.54 -4.70 0.98
CA ARG A 161 9.55 -3.59 1.95
C ARG A 161 10.76 -2.67 1.83
N GLY A 162 11.62 -2.88 0.85
CA GLY A 162 12.86 -2.14 0.71
C GLY A 162 13.62 -2.56 -0.54
N VAL A 163 14.71 -1.85 -0.79
CA VAL A 163 15.57 -2.10 -1.93
C VAL A 163 17.03 -2.04 -1.49
N GLN A 164 17.87 -2.82 -2.15
CA GLN A 164 19.30 -2.83 -1.92
C GLN A 164 20.01 -2.16 -3.09
N PHE A 165 20.88 -1.21 -2.79
CA PHE A 165 21.78 -0.60 -3.75
C PHE A 165 23.19 -1.11 -3.57
N GLU A 166 23.92 -1.19 -4.68
CA GLU A 166 25.33 -1.56 -4.75
C GLU A 166 26.10 -0.49 -5.53
N THR A 167 27.35 -0.24 -5.15
CA THR A 167 28.28 0.56 -5.94
C THR A 167 29.28 -0.33 -6.65
N ASP A 168 29.90 0.21 -7.71
CA ASP A 168 30.99 -0.48 -8.43
C ASP A 168 32.19 -0.77 -7.51
N GLY A 169 32.34 -0.02 -6.41
CA GLY A 169 33.34 -0.22 -5.35
C GLY A 169 32.92 -1.21 -4.26
N GLY A 170 31.81 -1.94 -4.42
CA GLY A 170 31.36 -2.98 -3.50
C GLY A 170 30.65 -2.48 -2.23
N ARG A 171 30.35 -1.18 -2.11
CA ARG A 171 29.53 -0.67 -1.00
C ARG A 171 28.08 -1.04 -1.26
N THR A 172 27.40 -1.52 -0.23
CA THR A 172 25.97 -1.85 -0.30
C THR A 172 25.19 -1.06 0.73
N GLU A 173 24.02 -0.58 0.34
CA GLU A 173 23.13 0.19 1.20
C GLU A 173 21.69 -0.27 1.01
N GLU A 174 20.97 -0.50 2.12
CA GLU A 174 19.58 -0.95 2.11
C GLU A 174 18.68 0.21 2.51
N LEU A 175 17.72 0.54 1.62
CA LEU A 175 16.73 1.57 1.85
C LEU A 175 15.36 0.93 2.05
N GLU A 176 14.70 1.31 3.15
CA GLU A 176 13.34 0.85 3.44
C GLU A 176 12.28 1.72 2.75
N LEU A 177 11.12 1.12 2.48
CA LEU A 177 9.95 1.81 1.96
C LEU A 177 9.41 2.78 3.01
N GLU A 178 9.32 4.07 2.65
CA GLU A 178 8.66 5.07 3.48
C GLU A 178 7.14 4.86 3.42
N VAL A 179 6.53 4.61 4.58
CA VAL A 179 5.08 4.41 4.70
C VAL A 179 4.51 5.51 5.57
N GLU A 180 3.91 6.50 4.93
CA GLU A 180 3.18 7.59 5.60
C GLU A 180 1.86 7.07 6.20
N THR A 181 1.91 6.50 7.40
CA THR A 181 0.71 6.01 8.12
C THR A 181 -0.06 7.12 8.84
N ALA A 182 0.52 8.32 8.98
CA ALA A 182 -0.07 9.43 9.70
C ALA A 182 -1.45 9.87 9.13
N ALA A 183 -1.65 9.71 7.82
CA ALA A 183 -2.93 9.99 7.16
C ALA A 183 -4.01 8.93 7.42
N LEU A 184 -3.65 7.76 7.96
CA LEU A 184 -4.56 6.64 8.23
C LEU A 184 -5.06 6.59 9.69
N GLU A 185 -4.37 7.26 10.62
CA GLU A 185 -4.74 7.27 12.05
C GLU A 185 -5.94 8.18 12.37
N THR A 186 -6.29 9.10 11.47
CA THR A 186 -7.51 9.90 11.61
C THR A 186 -8.54 9.40 10.62
N GLY A 187 -9.72 8.99 11.10
CA GLY A 187 -10.91 8.70 10.31
C GLY A 187 -11.47 9.93 9.59
N ALA A 188 -10.62 10.61 8.82
CA ALA A 188 -10.96 11.79 8.05
C ALA A 188 -11.70 11.35 6.77
N PRO A 189 -12.91 11.86 6.52
CA PRO A 189 -13.62 11.59 5.27
C PRO A 189 -12.80 12.09 4.08
N PRO A 190 -12.90 11.44 2.89
CA PRO A 190 -12.09 11.78 1.73
C PRO A 190 -12.26 13.26 1.38
N ARG A 191 -11.17 14.01 1.52
CA ARG A 191 -11.12 15.44 1.21
C ARG A 191 -11.24 15.58 -0.30
N ARG A 192 -12.45 15.90 -0.78
CA ARG A 192 -12.66 16.40 -2.14
C ARG A 192 -11.77 17.64 -2.28
N GLN A 193 -10.79 17.56 -3.18
CA GLN A 193 -9.94 18.69 -3.56
C GLN A 193 -10.85 19.80 -4.12
N ALA A 194 -11.15 20.80 -3.29
CA ALA A 194 -11.62 22.09 -3.75
C ALA A 194 -10.39 22.98 -3.86
N ALA A 195 -10.08 23.37 -5.09
CA ALA A 195 -9.17 24.46 -5.35
C ALA A 195 -9.70 25.74 -4.70
N ALA A 196 -8.93 26.33 -3.80
CA ALA A 196 -8.50 27.72 -3.85
C ALA A 196 -8.02 28.20 -2.47
N ASP A 197 -6.97 29.00 -2.56
CA ASP A 197 -6.71 30.18 -1.77
C ASP A 197 -5.67 30.11 -0.63
N THR A 198 -4.74 31.03 -0.81
CA THR A 198 -3.53 31.34 -0.06
C THR A 198 -3.83 31.98 1.29
N GLY A 199 -3.07 31.55 2.31
CA GLY A 199 -2.65 32.42 3.41
C GLY A 199 -3.38 32.20 4.74
N ARG A 200 -2.70 31.56 5.70
CA ARG A 200 -2.28 32.21 6.95
C ARG A 200 -1.43 31.27 7.80
N ASP A 201 -0.28 31.79 8.19
CA ASP A 201 0.67 31.26 9.14
C ASP A 201 0.14 31.27 10.58
N ASP A 202 0.70 30.35 11.36
CA ASP A 202 1.08 30.43 12.77
C ASP A 202 0.05 30.92 13.81
N GLU A 203 -0.61 29.96 14.46
CA GLU A 203 -1.04 30.08 15.87
C GLU A 203 -1.42 28.68 16.39
N ASP A 204 -0.43 27.86 16.76
CA ASP A 204 -0.67 26.69 17.61
C ASP A 204 0.58 26.36 18.45
N GLN A 205 0.65 27.00 19.62
CA GLN A 205 1.51 26.59 20.73
C GLN A 205 1.09 27.33 22.02
N ALA A 206 -0.16 27.15 22.45
CA ALA A 206 -0.60 27.60 23.78
C ALA A 206 -1.84 26.91 24.38
N ALA A 207 -2.45 25.89 23.75
CA ALA A 207 -3.76 25.36 24.18
C ALA A 207 -3.76 23.92 24.75
N GLU A 208 -2.60 23.31 25.00
CA GLU A 208 -2.50 21.87 25.37
C GLU A 208 -2.67 21.54 26.87
N ARG A 209 -3.25 22.42 27.71
CA ARG A 209 -3.46 22.09 29.14
C ARG A 209 -4.89 22.16 29.67
N ASP A 210 -5.84 22.75 28.93
CA ASP A 210 -7.25 22.81 29.33
C ASP A 210 -8.15 21.82 28.55
N GLY A 211 -7.70 21.24 27.43
CA GLY A 211 -8.52 20.36 26.57
C GLY A 211 -8.68 18.92 27.05
N GLU A 212 -7.82 18.43 27.95
CA GLU A 212 -7.82 17.02 28.38
C GLU A 212 -8.98 16.68 29.33
N GLN A 213 -9.39 17.61 30.20
CA GLN A 213 -10.52 17.42 31.11
C GLN A 213 -11.87 17.44 30.37
N ASP A 214 -12.01 18.30 29.35
CA ASP A 214 -13.21 18.38 28.52
C ASP A 214 -13.32 17.20 27.54
N GLY A 215 -12.19 16.72 27.01
CA GLY A 215 -12.13 15.52 26.19
C GLY A 215 -12.54 14.26 26.95
N GLU A 216 -12.09 14.12 28.20
CA GLU A 216 -12.43 12.96 29.04
C GLU A 216 -13.91 12.97 29.47
N ALA A 217 -14.48 14.14 29.78
CA ALA A 217 -15.91 14.29 30.07
C ALA A 217 -16.78 13.95 28.84
N ALA A 218 -16.39 14.42 27.65
CA ALA A 218 -17.07 14.09 26.40
C ALA A 218 -16.98 12.60 26.04
N ALA A 219 -15.83 11.96 26.30
CA ALA A 219 -15.65 10.53 26.09
C ALA A 219 -16.55 9.69 27.00
N ARG A 220 -16.69 10.08 28.28
CA ARG A 220 -17.59 9.41 29.23
C ARG A 220 -19.06 9.54 28.84
N ALA A 221 -19.50 10.71 28.39
CA ALA A 221 -20.87 10.93 27.89
C ALA A 221 -21.19 10.05 26.66
N ARG A 222 -20.25 9.94 25.71
CA ARG A 222 -20.39 9.06 24.54
C ARG A 222 -20.42 7.58 24.93
N ALA A 223 -19.61 7.17 25.91
CA ALA A 223 -19.61 5.79 26.40
C ALA A 223 -20.95 5.40 27.06
N GLU A 224 -21.61 6.32 27.77
CA GLU A 224 -22.93 6.08 28.36
C GLU A 224 -24.04 5.97 27.30
N GLU A 225 -24.00 6.80 26.25
CA GLU A 225 -24.94 6.70 25.12
C GLU A 225 -24.82 5.35 24.40
N ILE A 226 -23.58 4.88 24.17
CA ILE A 226 -23.33 3.57 23.56
C ILE A 226 -23.87 2.45 24.45
N ARG A 227 -23.62 2.50 25.77
CA ARG A 227 -24.16 1.51 26.72
C ARG A 227 -25.68 1.46 26.70
N ARG A 228 -26.35 2.61 26.60
CA ARG A 228 -27.82 2.69 26.49
C ARG A 228 -28.32 2.08 25.18
N ARG A 229 -27.72 2.44 24.04
CA ARG A 229 -28.11 1.93 22.72
C ARG A 229 -27.87 0.41 22.58
N VAL A 230 -26.79 -0.11 23.17
CA VAL A 230 -26.52 -1.55 23.19
C VAL A 230 -27.50 -2.30 24.09
N ALA A 231 -27.87 -1.74 25.26
CA ALA A 231 -28.87 -2.34 26.13
C ALA A 231 -30.25 -2.45 25.45
N GLU A 232 -30.68 -1.39 24.76
CA GLU A 232 -31.93 -1.37 23.99
C GLU A 232 -31.90 -2.41 22.85
N ARG A 233 -30.83 -2.45 22.07
CA ARG A 233 -30.68 -3.42 20.96
C ARG A 233 -30.63 -4.86 21.46
N ARG A 234 -29.98 -5.12 22.60
CA ARG A 234 -29.92 -6.47 23.20
C ARG A 234 -31.27 -6.91 23.76
N ALA A 235 -32.06 -6.00 24.31
CA ALA A 235 -33.42 -6.28 24.74
C ALA A 235 -34.33 -6.60 23.54
N GLN A 236 -34.19 -5.87 22.44
CA GLN A 236 -34.91 -6.13 21.20
C GLN A 236 -34.59 -7.52 20.61
N LEU A 237 -33.30 -7.87 20.54
CA LEU A 237 -32.85 -9.19 20.08
C LEU A 237 -33.37 -10.33 20.96
N ARG A 238 -33.44 -10.13 22.28
CA ARG A 238 -34.00 -11.14 23.20
C ARG A 238 -35.50 -11.34 22.95
N ALA A 239 -36.26 -10.25 22.77
CA ALA A 239 -37.69 -10.33 22.49
C ALA A 239 -37.98 -10.99 21.13
N GLU A 240 -37.15 -10.76 20.11
CA GLU A 240 -37.28 -11.42 18.81
C GLU A 240 -36.90 -12.90 18.87
N ALA A 241 -35.86 -13.25 19.63
CA ALA A 241 -35.47 -14.64 19.86
C ALA A 241 -36.58 -15.44 20.57
N GLU A 242 -37.25 -14.86 21.56
CA GLU A 242 -38.40 -15.49 22.23
C GLU A 242 -39.60 -15.68 21.30
N ARG A 243 -39.87 -14.73 20.39
CA ARG A 243 -40.91 -14.88 19.37
C ARG A 243 -40.57 -16.01 18.40
N ARG A 244 -39.34 -16.05 17.90
CA ARG A 244 -38.86 -17.10 16.99
C ARG A 244 -38.86 -18.47 17.66
N ALA A 245 -38.52 -18.56 18.95
CA ALA A 245 -38.59 -19.81 19.70
C ALA A 245 -40.03 -20.32 19.85
N ARG A 246 -41.00 -19.44 20.12
CA ARG A 246 -42.43 -19.81 20.20
C ARG A 246 -43.01 -20.24 18.86
N GLU A 247 -42.56 -19.64 17.75
CA GLU A 247 -42.97 -20.05 16.40
C GLU A 247 -42.43 -21.43 16.02
N GLN A 248 -41.25 -21.81 16.52
CA GLN A 248 -40.67 -23.14 16.31
C GLN A 248 -41.33 -24.22 17.17
N ASP A 249 -41.77 -23.88 18.39
CA ASP A 249 -42.44 -24.81 19.32
C ASP A 249 -43.91 -25.09 18.92
N ASN A 250 -44.57 -24.14 18.26
CA ASN A 250 -45.98 -24.25 17.84
C ASN A 250 -46.14 -24.78 16.40
N GLY A 251 -45.04 -25.16 15.74
CA GLY A 251 -44.97 -25.65 14.37
C GLY A 251 -44.50 -27.10 14.21
N GLY A 252 -44.43 -27.85 15.32
CA GLY A 252 -44.23 -29.31 15.36
C GLY A 252 -45.49 -30.02 15.84
#